data_AF-R7GPI8-F1
#
_entry.id   AF-R7GPI8-F1
#
_cell.length_a   1.000
_cell.length_b   1.000
_cell.length_c   1.000
_cell.angle_alpha   90.00
_cell.angle_beta   90.00
_cell.angle_gamma   90.00
#
_symmetry.space_group_name_H-M   'P 1'
#
loop_
_entity.id
_entity.type
_entity.pdbx_description
1 polymer ?
#
loop_
_entity_poly.entity_id
_entity_poly.type
_entity_poly.pdbx_seq_one_letter_code
_entity_poly.pdbx_strand_id
1 'polypeptide(L)'
;MSLQLKDKFQSSIVNTVFYPLFVKVAAFYSTDECIGCGLCEKLCPLKNIQIKDHRPVWGKECTHCMACIAKCPKKAIEYGKKSKGKNRYYID
;
A
#
# COMPACT_ATOMS: atom_id res chain seq x y z
N MET A 1 -16.42 -20.35 -24.48
CA MET A 1 -16.33 -18.97 -23.95
C MET A 1 -15.05 -18.34 -24.51
N SER A 2 -15.12 -17.75 -25.70
CA SER A 2 -13.93 -17.15 -26.34
C SER A 2 -13.66 -15.79 -25.70
N LEU A 3 -12.59 -15.72 -24.90
CA LEU A 3 -12.05 -14.45 -24.43
C LEU A 3 -11.63 -13.65 -25.66
N GLN A 4 -12.34 -12.55 -25.96
CA GLN A 4 -12.05 -11.74 -27.14
C GLN A 4 -10.70 -11.06 -26.96
N LEU A 5 -9.89 -11.05 -28.03
CA LEU A 5 -8.57 -10.40 -28.07
C LEU A 5 -8.60 -8.92 -27.62
N LYS A 6 -9.76 -8.26 -27.77
CA LYS A 6 -10.02 -6.90 -27.31
C LYS A 6 -9.96 -6.76 -25.78
N ASP A 7 -10.45 -7.75 -25.03
CA ASP A 7 -10.46 -7.72 -23.56
C ASP A 7 -9.04 -7.86 -22.99
N LYS A 8 -8.19 -8.65 -23.65
CA LYS A 8 -6.74 -8.74 -23.34
C LYS A 8 -6.00 -7.45 -23.64
N PHE A 9 -6.33 -6.75 -24.74
CA PHE A 9 -5.69 -5.49 -25.11
C PHE A 9 -6.06 -4.35 -24.15
N GLN A 10 -7.33 -4.25 -23.79
CA GLN A 10 -7.85 -3.28 -22.81
C GLN A 10 -7.23 -3.49 -21.42
N SER A 11 -7.00 -4.75 -21.03
CA SER A 11 -6.36 -5.09 -19.75
C SER A 11 -4.83 -4.96 -19.76
N SER A 12 -4.17 -5.05 -20.93
CA SER A 12 -2.71 -5.10 -21.04
C SER A 12 -2.07 -3.71 -21.13
N ILE A 13 -2.54 -2.84 -22.03
CA ILE A 13 -1.92 -1.53 -22.27
C ILE A 13 -2.29 -0.52 -21.19
N VAL A 14 -3.55 -0.52 -20.76
CA VAL A 14 -4.00 0.36 -19.67
C VAL A 14 -3.24 0.02 -18.40
N ASN A 15 -3.07 -1.25 -18.05
CA ASN A 15 -2.30 -1.67 -16.88
C ASN A 15 -0.82 -1.23 -16.94
N THR A 16 -0.18 -1.42 -18.10
CA THR A 16 1.24 -1.08 -18.32
C THR A 16 1.53 0.42 -18.15
N VAL A 17 0.59 1.29 -18.52
CA VAL A 17 0.77 2.76 -18.45
C VAL A 17 0.17 3.35 -17.16
N PHE A 18 -0.96 2.84 -16.70
CA PHE A 18 -1.72 3.40 -15.57
C PHE A 18 -1.01 3.18 -14.23
N TYR A 19 -0.46 1.98 -13.97
CA TYR A 19 0.14 1.67 -12.67
C TYR A 19 1.40 2.49 -12.35
N PRO A 20 2.42 2.60 -13.24
CA PRO A 20 3.61 3.38 -12.92
C PRO A 20 3.35 4.90 -12.79
N LEU A 21 2.30 5.43 -13.44
CA LEU A 21 1.98 6.86 -13.39
C LEU A 21 1.10 7.25 -12.19
N PHE A 22 0.13 6.40 -11.81
CA PHE A 22 -0.89 6.75 -10.81
C PHE A 22 -0.69 6.07 -9.45
N VAL A 23 0.02 4.93 -9.37
CA VAL A 23 0.27 4.18 -8.14
C VAL A 23 1.62 4.60 -7.56
N LYS A 24 1.64 5.72 -6.85
CA LYS A 24 2.86 6.27 -6.23
C LYS A 24 3.03 5.74 -4.81
N VAL A 25 3.95 4.79 -4.63
CA VAL A 25 4.30 4.27 -3.30
C VAL A 25 4.88 5.35 -2.38
N ALA A 26 5.51 6.37 -2.96
CA ALA A 26 6.08 7.52 -2.26
C ALA A 26 5.05 8.33 -1.42
N ALA A 27 3.74 8.07 -1.57
CA ALA A 27 2.73 8.73 -0.75
C ALA A 27 2.51 8.06 0.62
N PHE A 28 3.06 6.87 0.89
CA PHE A 28 3.03 6.29 2.23
C PHE A 28 4.03 6.98 3.16
N TYR A 29 3.58 7.30 4.38
CA TYR A 29 4.45 7.79 5.44
C TYR A 29 3.93 7.34 6.80
N SER A 30 4.82 7.38 7.79
CA SER A 30 4.46 7.24 9.20
C SER A 30 4.48 8.59 9.90
N THR A 31 3.56 8.79 10.83
CA THR A 31 3.48 9.96 11.69
C THR A 31 4.32 9.76 12.97
N ASP A 32 4.34 10.75 13.86
CA ASP A 32 5.13 10.69 15.10
C ASP A 32 4.52 9.76 16.16
N GLU A 33 3.27 9.33 15.98
CA GLU A 33 2.64 8.29 16.79
C GLU A 33 3.20 6.88 16.50
N CYS A 34 4.11 6.76 15.52
CA CYS A 34 4.75 5.50 15.19
C CYS A 34 5.70 5.06 16.31
N ILE A 35 5.45 3.88 16.87
CA ILE A 35 6.26 3.31 17.96
C ILE A 35 7.28 2.27 17.49
N GLY A 36 7.55 2.20 16.18
CA GLY A 36 8.53 1.27 15.62
C GLY A 36 8.25 -0.23 15.81
N CYS A 37 6.99 -0.62 16.07
CA CYS A 37 6.63 -2.02 16.43
C CYS A 37 6.86 -3.09 15.35
N GLY A 38 7.15 -2.70 14.09
CA GLY A 38 7.40 -3.65 13.00
C GLY A 38 6.18 -4.43 12.49
N LEU A 39 4.97 -4.21 13.01
CA LEU A 39 3.79 -4.97 12.57
C LEU A 39 3.49 -4.78 11.08
N CYS A 40 3.68 -3.58 10.54
CA CYS A 40 3.46 -3.29 9.12
C CYS A 40 4.44 -4.05 8.20
N GLU A 41 5.68 -4.27 8.63
CA GLU A 41 6.66 -5.11 7.93
C GLU A 41 6.19 -6.56 7.90
N LYS A 42 5.76 -7.11 9.04
CA LYS A 42 5.25 -8.49 9.15
C LYS A 42 3.97 -8.74 8.33
N LEU A 43 3.08 -7.74 8.27
CA LEU A 43 1.82 -7.85 7.55
C LEU A 43 1.95 -7.69 6.03
N CYS A 44 3.09 -7.21 5.52
CA CYS A 44 3.26 -6.99 4.10
C CYS A 44 3.52 -8.32 3.37
N PRO A 45 2.58 -8.86 2.58
CA PRO A 45 2.78 -10.15 1.90
C PRO A 45 3.91 -10.10 0.86
N LEU A 46 4.22 -8.90 0.36
CA LEU A 46 5.26 -8.64 -0.63
C LEU A 46 6.63 -8.38 0.00
N LYS A 47 6.73 -8.37 1.34
CA LYS A 47 7.96 -7.99 2.07
C LYS A 47 8.53 -6.65 1.61
N ASN A 48 7.64 -5.73 1.23
CA ASN A 48 7.99 -4.43 0.65
C ASN A 48 8.13 -3.31 1.69
N ILE A 49 7.98 -3.62 2.98
CA ILE A 49 8.16 -2.65 4.07
C ILE A 49 9.34 -3.14 4.90
N GLN A 50 10.27 -2.24 5.22
CA GLN A 50 11.38 -2.49 6.15
C GLN A 50 11.35 -1.48 7.28
N ILE A 51 11.74 -1.86 8.49
CA ILE A 51 11.97 -0.90 9.58
C ILE A 51 13.41 -0.38 9.52
N LYS A 52 13.57 0.93 9.37
CA LYS A 52 14.86 1.65 9.45
C LYS A 52 14.71 2.82 10.41
N ASP A 53 15.67 3.00 11.33
CA ASP A 53 15.63 4.06 12.35
C ASP A 53 14.29 4.12 13.10
N HIS A 54 13.79 2.95 13.51
CA HIS A 54 12.49 2.77 14.17
C HIS A 54 11.25 3.22 13.37
N ARG A 55 11.39 3.46 12.06
CA ARG A 55 10.28 3.87 11.17
C ARG A 55 10.14 2.94 9.97
N PRO A 56 8.92 2.70 9.48
CA PRO A 56 8.71 1.95 8.26
C PRO A 56 9.14 2.72 7.02
N VAL A 57 9.82 2.02 6.11
CA VAL A 57 10.22 2.48 4.78
C VAL A 57 9.60 1.53 3.76
N TRP A 58 8.84 2.09 2.81
CA TRP A 58 8.17 1.34 1.75
C TRP A 58 9.06 1.28 0.50
N GLY A 59 9.28 0.08 -0.03
CA GLY A 59 9.91 -0.15 -1.33
C GLY A 59 8.94 0.10 -2.49
N LYS A 60 9.37 -0.13 -3.73
CA LYS A 60 8.60 0.22 -4.94
C LYS A 60 7.49 -0.79 -5.27
N GLU A 61 7.54 -2.00 -4.72
CA GLU A 61 6.64 -3.11 -5.04
C GLU A 61 5.40 -3.12 -4.15
N CYS A 62 4.68 -1.99 -4.04
CA CYS A 62 3.44 -1.92 -3.25
C CYS A 62 2.21 -2.09 -4.14
N THR A 63 1.36 -3.06 -3.81
CA THR A 63 0.06 -3.28 -4.49
C THR A 63 -1.11 -2.53 -3.87
N HIS A 64 -0.84 -1.65 -2.90
CA HIS A 64 -1.86 -0.77 -2.30
C HIS A 64 -3.00 -1.53 -1.59
N CYS A 65 -2.70 -2.68 -0.95
CA CYS A 65 -3.68 -3.46 -0.18
C CYS A 65 -4.17 -2.80 1.12
N MET A 66 -3.50 -1.73 1.57
CA MET A 66 -3.83 -0.95 2.78
C MET A 66 -3.81 -1.71 4.13
N ALA A 67 -3.36 -2.97 4.16
CA ALA A 67 -3.26 -3.77 5.40
C ALA A 67 -2.42 -3.09 6.48
N CYS A 68 -1.30 -2.46 6.10
CA CYS A 68 -0.43 -1.74 7.03
C CYS A 68 -1.11 -0.53 7.69
N ILE A 69 -1.95 0.22 6.95
CA ILE A 69 -2.73 1.33 7.51
C ILE A 69 -3.79 0.80 8.47
N ALA A 70 -4.51 -0.25 8.05
CA ALA A 70 -5.66 -0.78 8.75
C ALA A 70 -5.31 -1.39 10.12
N LYS A 71 -4.25 -2.19 10.18
CA LYS A 71 -3.82 -2.91 11.40
C LYS A 71 -2.82 -2.15 12.27
N CYS A 72 -2.40 -0.94 11.89
CA CYS A 72 -1.48 -0.16 12.72
C CYS A 72 -2.13 0.19 14.07
N PRO A 73 -1.61 -0.30 15.22
CA PRO A 73 -2.26 -0.15 16.52
C PRO A 73 -2.32 1.32 16.98
N LYS A 74 -1.36 2.13 16.55
CA LYS A 74 -1.29 3.57 16.84
C LYS A 74 -1.92 4.44 15.76
N LYS A 75 -2.50 3.82 14.72
CA LYS A 75 -3.02 4.52 13.53
C LYS A 75 -1.99 5.47 12.89
N ALA A 76 -0.71 5.16 13.01
CA ALA A 76 0.40 6.05 12.67
C ALA A 76 0.85 5.98 11.19
N ILE A 77 0.13 5.25 10.33
CA ILE A 77 0.48 5.11 8.91
C ILE A 77 -0.63 5.72 8.08
N GLU A 78 -0.25 6.52 7.08
CA GLU A 78 -1.13 7.24 6.16
C GLU A 78 -0.64 7.14 4.70
N TYR A 79 -1.57 7.28 3.75
CA TYR A 79 -1.32 7.40 2.31
C TYR A 79 -1.75 8.79 1.82
N GLY A 80 -0.77 9.68 1.68
CA GLY A 80 -0.98 11.09 1.35
C GLY A 80 -1.95 11.78 2.31
N LYS A 81 -2.93 12.49 1.75
CA LYS A 81 -4.03 13.12 2.50
C LYS A 81 -5.33 12.31 2.49
N LYS A 82 -5.41 11.24 1.69
CA LYS A 82 -6.68 10.54 1.38
C LYS A 82 -7.16 9.64 2.52
N SER A 83 -6.23 9.05 3.26
CA SER A 83 -6.54 8.12 4.35
C SER A 83 -6.78 8.81 5.69
N LYS A 84 -6.40 10.09 5.83
CA LYS A 84 -6.58 10.84 7.08
C LYS A 84 -8.06 10.95 7.45
N GLY A 85 -8.37 10.66 8.72
CA GLY A 85 -9.73 10.76 9.26
C GLY A 85 -10.73 9.72 8.72
N LYS A 86 -10.26 8.71 7.96
CA LYS A 86 -11.09 7.60 7.51
C LYS A 86 -11.12 6.50 8.56
N ASN A 87 -12.27 5.82 8.65
CA ASN A 87 -12.40 4.63 9.47
C ASN A 87 -11.52 3.51 8.91
N ARG A 88 -10.87 2.78 9.81
CA ARG A 88 -9.93 1.70 9.49
C ARG A 88 -10.58 0.38 9.90
N TYR A 89 -10.89 -0.44 8.91
CA TYR A 89 -11.47 -1.77 9.11
C TYR A 89 -10.51 -2.80 8.56
N TYR A 90 -10.44 -3.95 9.24
CA TYR A 90 -9.74 -5.13 8.76
C TYR A 90 -10.61 -6.32 9.13
N ILE A 91 -11.01 -7.08 8.12
CA ILE A 91 -11.81 -8.29 8.29
C ILE A 91 -10.80 -9.41 8.54
N ASP A 92 -10.84 -10.00 9.74
CA ASP A 92 -10.02 -11.14 10.12
C ASP A 92 -10.61 -12.46 9.62
#